data_AF-A0A7C4TL80-F1
#
_entry.id   AF-A0A7C4TL80-F1
#
_cell.length_a   1.000
_cell.length_b   1.000
_cell.length_c   1.000
_cell.angle_alpha   90.00
_cell.angle_beta   90.00
_cell.angle_gamma   90.00
#
_symmetry.space_group_name_H-M   'P 1'
#
loop_
_entity.id
_entity.type
_entity.pdbx_description
1 polymer ?
#
loop_
_entity_poly.entity_id
_entity_poly.type
_entity_poly.pdbx_seq_one_letter_code
_entity_poly.pdbx_strand_id
1 'polypeptide(L)'
;MRLRIVHRKIDNGEIEQKFVNVSPFFFKAANTAYCKLLISNQEVEVKKGRPAIIKIKEITLPPKTAISPLSILRHGLGLIFDVYGDKIYRVEEEKKIKAVAFLPIEDGKVEIDDLLGVIKVYLMNVATEGNVSAITPPDVKISVKRMEANLVYRKGGQMCRERKTVEDYWYKRWNIAEVYPVISEEEKEVRKGKVEIIRIKNFEIPENTIPVPKAGMIHALGSVLDIMHYGRPKMIEERKWITHAIFLPLFDGKIEKGDLIGVLNVYYVSAGERVIRLLQNLLKETEVNQVFWRSGKIERKRISFIPLSFRRSNIGRIIPVIADEDAEIKDGEAKIVKIVDLELPASTIVQQLTSFNHAGGSIVDITSLSPPRRVEEDRVYTSAVFLSSKSEKIQKGDLIGAVAVYNVSVLLEPEILVSKYRNMLTSR
;
A
#
# COMPACT_ATOMS: atom_id res chain seq x y z
N MET A 1 0.63 -4.03 25.71
CA MET A 1 -0.73 -4.63 25.78
C MET A 1 -0.65 -6.08 25.33
N ARG A 2 -1.46 -6.96 25.93
CA ARG A 2 -1.53 -8.37 25.55
C ARG A 2 -2.53 -8.51 24.40
N LEU A 3 -2.08 -8.98 23.25
CA LEU A 3 -2.87 -9.18 22.04
C LEU A 3 -2.94 -10.65 21.69
N ARG A 4 -4.03 -11.06 21.02
CA ARG A 4 -4.11 -12.38 20.40
C ARG A 4 -3.67 -12.29 18.94
N ILE A 5 -2.72 -13.13 18.55
CA ILE A 5 -2.33 -13.33 17.16
C ILE A 5 -2.99 -14.62 16.71
N VAL A 6 -3.69 -14.55 15.59
CA VAL A 6 -4.33 -15.69 14.91
C VAL A 6 -3.72 -15.74 13.51
N HIS A 7 -2.92 -16.77 13.25
CA HIS A 7 -2.13 -16.90 12.02
C HIS A 7 -2.47 -18.20 11.29
N ARG A 8 -2.52 -18.16 9.96
CA ARG A 8 -2.73 -19.36 9.14
C ARG A 8 -1.40 -19.83 8.57
N LYS A 9 -0.98 -21.05 8.91
CA LYS A 9 0.20 -21.69 8.33
C LYS A 9 -0.04 -22.00 6.86
N ILE A 10 0.88 -21.58 6.00
CA ILE A 10 0.76 -21.73 4.54
C ILE A 10 0.92 -23.17 4.06
N ASP A 11 1.68 -23.98 4.80
CA ASP A 11 2.03 -25.33 4.35
C ASP A 11 0.88 -26.34 4.53
N ASN A 12 0.09 -26.22 5.60
CA ASN A 12 -1.00 -27.15 5.96
C ASN A 12 -2.37 -26.48 6.20
N GLY A 13 -2.44 -25.14 6.18
CA GLY A 13 -3.67 -24.39 6.43
C GLY A 13 -4.12 -24.31 7.90
N GLU A 14 -3.35 -24.89 8.82
CA GLU A 14 -3.60 -24.90 10.27
C GLU A 14 -3.59 -23.47 10.83
N ILE A 15 -4.47 -23.22 11.79
CA ILE A 15 -4.57 -21.93 12.46
C ILE A 15 -3.84 -22.00 13.79
N GLU A 16 -2.78 -21.21 13.92
CA GLU A 16 -2.04 -21.02 15.17
C GLU A 16 -2.62 -19.80 15.91
N GLN A 17 -2.91 -19.98 17.19
CA GLN A 17 -3.35 -18.89 18.07
C GLN A 17 -2.38 -18.75 19.23
N LYS A 18 -1.94 -17.52 19.49
CA LYS A 18 -1.09 -17.22 20.65
C LYS A 18 -1.34 -15.83 21.18
N PHE A 19 -1.11 -15.67 22.48
CA PHE A 19 -1.10 -14.35 23.10
C PHE A 19 0.32 -13.81 23.16
N VAL A 20 0.50 -12.57 22.75
CA VAL A 20 1.78 -11.88 22.79
C VAL A 20 1.64 -10.51 23.42
N ASN A 21 2.69 -10.06 24.11
CA ASN A 21 2.76 -8.68 24.56
C ASN A 21 3.31 -7.82 23.44
N VAL A 22 2.48 -6.93 22.92
CA VAL A 22 2.85 -5.97 21.89
C VAL A 22 2.74 -4.57 22.48
N SER A 23 3.78 -3.78 22.26
CA SER A 23 3.77 -2.34 22.49
C SER A 23 4.10 -1.66 21.17
N PRO A 24 3.48 -0.52 20.87
CA PRO A 24 3.95 0.32 19.78
C PRO A 24 5.43 0.63 20.00
N PHE A 25 6.21 0.57 18.93
CA PHE A 25 7.62 0.89 18.97
C PHE A 25 7.94 1.95 17.92
N PHE A 26 8.97 2.71 18.21
CA PHE A 26 9.50 3.70 17.29
C PHE A 26 10.56 3.05 16.43
N PHE A 27 10.69 3.55 15.22
CA PHE A 27 11.72 3.09 14.31
C PHE A 27 12.41 4.26 13.64
N LYS A 28 13.66 4.05 13.23
CA LYS A 28 14.38 4.92 12.31
C LYS A 28 14.76 4.12 11.09
N ALA A 29 14.15 4.47 9.97
CA ALA A 29 14.37 3.79 8.71
C ALA A 29 15.62 4.31 8.00
N ALA A 30 16.33 3.43 7.29
CA ALA A 30 17.49 3.77 6.47
C ALA A 30 17.14 4.74 5.35
N ASN A 31 18.10 5.54 4.88
CA ASN A 31 17.89 6.34 3.66
C ASN A 31 17.88 5.50 2.38
N THR A 32 18.01 4.17 2.49
CA THR A 32 17.90 3.22 1.40
C THR A 32 16.75 2.26 1.67
N ALA A 33 16.17 1.76 0.59
CA ALA A 33 15.23 0.64 0.60
C ALA A 33 15.47 -0.19 -0.64
N TYR A 34 14.92 -1.39 -0.66
CA TYR A 34 14.97 -2.24 -1.85
C TYR A 34 13.64 -2.92 -2.08
N CYS A 35 13.50 -3.51 -3.26
CA CYS A 35 12.33 -4.21 -3.68
C CYS A 35 12.67 -5.67 -3.91
N LYS A 36 11.77 -6.56 -3.48
CA LYS A 36 11.84 -7.99 -3.76
C LYS A 36 10.70 -8.38 -4.69
N LEU A 37 11.05 -9.18 -5.69
CA LEU A 37 10.10 -9.70 -6.67
C LEU A 37 9.34 -10.90 -6.11
N LEU A 38 8.01 -10.91 -6.28
CA LEU A 38 7.13 -11.98 -5.83
C LEU A 38 6.78 -12.87 -7.03
N ILE A 39 7.46 -14.01 -7.16
CA ILE A 39 7.34 -14.89 -8.33
C ILE A 39 6.62 -16.17 -7.94
N SER A 40 5.57 -16.52 -8.68
CA SER A 40 4.80 -17.74 -8.44
C SER A 40 5.67 -18.99 -8.54
N ASN A 41 5.48 -19.95 -7.64
CA ASN A 41 6.07 -21.29 -7.73
C ASN A 41 5.03 -22.38 -8.00
N GLN A 42 3.79 -21.99 -8.32
CA GLN A 42 2.68 -22.91 -8.56
C GLN A 42 1.73 -22.35 -9.62
N GLU A 43 0.87 -23.22 -10.16
CA GLU A 43 -0.24 -22.81 -11.01
C GLU A 43 -1.52 -22.66 -10.17
N VAL A 44 -2.30 -21.61 -10.41
CA VAL A 44 -3.56 -21.36 -9.69
C VAL A 44 -4.58 -20.74 -10.63
N GLU A 45 -5.77 -21.36 -10.71
CA GLU A 45 -6.95 -20.72 -11.30
C GLU A 45 -7.50 -19.68 -10.32
N VAL A 46 -7.67 -18.45 -10.80
CA VAL A 46 -8.12 -17.32 -10.01
C VAL A 46 -9.44 -16.77 -10.56
N LYS A 47 -10.29 -16.26 -9.66
CA LYS A 47 -11.59 -15.67 -9.99
C LYS A 47 -11.65 -14.21 -9.56
N LYS A 48 -12.18 -13.35 -10.42
CA LYS A 48 -12.36 -11.92 -10.16
C LYS A 48 -12.99 -11.69 -8.79
N GLY A 49 -12.36 -10.83 -7.99
CA GLY A 49 -12.85 -10.42 -6.68
C GLY A 49 -12.75 -11.48 -5.59
N ARG A 50 -12.17 -12.66 -5.87
CA ARG A 50 -11.92 -13.70 -4.87
C ARG A 50 -10.43 -13.80 -4.60
N PRO A 51 -9.93 -13.25 -3.47
CA PRO A 51 -8.54 -13.38 -3.08
C PRO A 51 -8.05 -14.83 -3.08
N ALA A 52 -6.84 -15.03 -3.57
CA ALA A 52 -6.16 -16.31 -3.57
C ALA A 52 -4.84 -16.20 -2.80
N ILE A 53 -4.54 -17.24 -2.00
CA ILE A 53 -3.22 -17.41 -1.41
C ILE A 53 -2.36 -18.18 -2.41
N ILE A 54 -1.37 -17.51 -2.99
CA ILE A 54 -0.50 -18.08 -4.02
C ILE A 54 0.89 -18.26 -3.44
N LYS A 55 1.41 -19.49 -3.48
CA LYS A 55 2.78 -19.78 -3.07
C LYS A 55 3.76 -19.13 -4.06
N ILE A 56 4.86 -18.63 -3.52
CA ILE A 56 5.92 -17.98 -4.28
C ILE A 56 7.26 -18.68 -4.04
N LYS A 57 8.23 -18.41 -4.91
CA LYS A 57 9.63 -18.70 -4.62
C LYS A 57 10.00 -17.99 -3.32
N GLU A 58 10.44 -18.75 -2.32
CA GLU A 58 10.69 -18.24 -0.96
C GLU A 58 11.67 -17.06 -0.98
N ILE A 59 11.35 -16.03 -0.19
CA ILE A 59 12.18 -14.84 -0.03
C ILE A 59 12.57 -14.72 1.43
N THR A 60 13.88 -14.64 1.69
CA THR A 60 14.41 -14.32 3.01
C THR A 60 14.67 -12.82 3.11
N LEU A 61 14.14 -12.20 4.15
CA LEU A 61 14.36 -10.81 4.50
C LEU A 61 15.16 -10.75 5.80
N PRO A 62 16.17 -9.87 5.89
CA PRO A 62 16.94 -9.74 7.10
C PRO A 62 16.06 -9.26 8.27
N PRO A 63 16.52 -9.46 9.51
CA PRO A 63 16.01 -8.76 10.68
C PRO A 63 15.80 -7.27 10.43
N LYS A 64 14.99 -6.64 11.27
CA LYS A 64 14.87 -5.18 11.32
C LYS A 64 14.35 -4.59 10.01
N THR A 65 13.33 -5.27 9.46
CA THR A 65 12.67 -4.91 8.21
C THR A 65 11.16 -4.77 8.39
N ALA A 66 10.57 -3.81 7.69
CA ALA A 66 9.13 -3.77 7.43
C ALA A 66 8.88 -3.77 5.92
N ILE A 67 7.72 -4.30 5.53
CA ILE A 67 7.38 -4.49 4.12
C ILE A 67 6.00 -3.97 3.78
N SER A 68 5.84 -3.53 2.53
CA SER A 68 4.54 -3.14 1.95
C SER A 68 4.55 -3.37 0.45
N PRO A 69 3.41 -3.60 -0.21
CA PRO A 69 3.34 -3.81 -1.65
C PRO A 69 3.70 -2.52 -2.37
N LEU A 70 4.29 -2.67 -3.56
CA LEU A 70 4.44 -1.59 -4.51
C LEU A 70 3.10 -1.37 -5.21
N SER A 71 2.46 -0.24 -4.93
CA SER A 71 1.12 0.09 -5.42
C SER A 71 1.15 0.71 -6.81
N ILE A 72 1.56 -0.13 -7.75
CA ILE A 72 1.26 0.01 -9.18
C ILE A 72 1.15 -1.41 -9.74
N LEU A 73 0.05 -1.72 -10.43
CA LEU A 73 -0.26 -3.06 -10.89
C LEU A 73 0.90 -3.68 -11.68
N ARG A 74 1.36 -4.85 -11.23
CA ARG A 74 2.50 -5.58 -11.83
C ARG A 74 2.10 -6.83 -12.60
N HIS A 75 0.87 -7.30 -12.41
CA HIS A 75 0.37 -8.52 -12.99
C HIS A 75 -0.98 -8.27 -13.67
N GLY A 76 -1.14 -8.76 -14.90
CA GLY A 76 -2.34 -8.51 -15.72
C GLY A 76 -3.65 -8.97 -15.07
N LEU A 77 -3.62 -10.06 -14.31
CA LEU A 77 -4.79 -10.63 -13.64
C LEU A 77 -5.17 -9.95 -12.31
N GLY A 78 -4.33 -9.12 -11.69
CA GLY A 78 -4.61 -8.64 -10.33
C GLY A 78 -3.42 -8.12 -9.53
N LEU A 79 -3.66 -7.80 -8.26
CA LEU A 79 -2.69 -7.13 -7.38
C LEU A 79 -2.39 -7.94 -6.11
N ILE A 80 -1.26 -7.62 -5.47
CA ILE A 80 -0.91 -8.15 -4.14
C ILE A 80 -1.32 -7.15 -3.08
N PHE A 81 -2.10 -7.60 -2.10
CA PHE A 81 -2.47 -6.76 -0.95
C PHE A 81 -1.80 -7.20 0.35
N ASP A 82 -1.28 -8.43 0.43
CA ASP A 82 -0.48 -8.88 1.58
C ASP A 82 0.46 -10.05 1.23
N VAL A 83 1.38 -10.37 2.14
CA VAL A 83 2.30 -11.51 2.05
C VAL A 83 2.27 -12.35 3.32
N TYR A 84 2.59 -13.63 3.19
CA TYR A 84 2.53 -14.60 4.27
C TYR A 84 3.86 -15.34 4.42
N GLY A 85 4.25 -15.54 5.67
CA GLY A 85 5.31 -16.45 6.06
C GLY A 85 4.77 -17.71 6.73
N ASP A 86 5.67 -18.50 7.32
CA ASP A 86 5.32 -19.63 8.19
C ASP A 86 4.68 -19.17 9.52
N LYS A 87 5.04 -17.98 10.01
CA LYS A 87 4.48 -17.32 11.19
C LYS A 87 4.41 -15.80 10.99
N ILE A 88 3.73 -15.12 11.92
CA ILE A 88 3.91 -13.67 12.11
C ILE A 88 5.25 -13.44 12.79
N TYR A 89 6.10 -12.62 12.17
CA TYR A 89 7.44 -12.29 12.63
C TYR A 89 7.45 -10.99 13.42
N ARG A 90 8.26 -10.94 14.47
CA ARG A 90 8.67 -9.67 15.06
C ARG A 90 9.58 -8.91 14.09
N VAL A 91 9.66 -7.59 14.25
CA VAL A 91 10.51 -6.78 13.36
C VAL A 91 11.97 -7.20 13.48
N GLU A 92 12.43 -7.58 14.67
CA GLU A 92 13.80 -8.01 14.96
C GLU A 92 14.16 -9.41 14.42
N GLU A 93 13.20 -10.16 13.88
CA GLU A 93 13.44 -11.49 13.32
C GLU A 93 13.70 -11.44 11.82
N GLU A 94 14.54 -12.36 11.35
CA GLU A 94 14.61 -12.75 9.94
C GLU A 94 13.25 -13.30 9.49
N LYS A 95 12.79 -12.91 8.31
CA LYS A 95 11.46 -13.26 7.80
C LYS A 95 11.59 -14.12 6.56
N LYS A 96 10.85 -15.22 6.51
CA LYS A 96 10.68 -16.05 5.31
C LYS A 96 9.29 -15.85 4.75
N ILE A 97 9.23 -15.26 3.55
CA ILE A 97 7.97 -15.02 2.85
C ILE A 97 7.78 -16.16 1.84
N LYS A 98 6.65 -16.87 1.97
CA LYS A 98 6.36 -18.11 1.23
C LYS A 98 5.15 -18.00 0.32
N ALA A 99 4.23 -17.08 0.60
CA ALA A 99 3.03 -16.88 -0.20
C ALA A 99 2.58 -15.41 -0.20
N VAL A 100 1.64 -15.12 -1.09
CA VAL A 100 1.05 -13.80 -1.26
C VAL A 100 -0.47 -13.91 -1.27
N ALA A 101 -1.14 -12.89 -0.73
CA ALA A 101 -2.55 -12.64 -0.95
C ALA A 101 -2.70 -11.86 -2.26
N PHE A 102 -3.21 -12.53 -3.28
CA PHE A 102 -3.45 -11.99 -4.61
C PHE A 102 -4.95 -11.72 -4.78
N LEU A 103 -5.34 -10.48 -5.13
CA LEU A 103 -6.71 -10.10 -5.46
C LEU A 103 -6.85 -10.02 -6.99
N PRO A 104 -7.58 -10.97 -7.62
CA PRO A 104 -7.80 -10.96 -9.06
C PRO A 104 -8.80 -9.86 -9.44
N ILE A 105 -8.49 -9.09 -10.48
CA ILE A 105 -9.41 -8.13 -11.12
C ILE A 105 -10.17 -8.74 -12.30
N GLU A 106 -9.82 -9.96 -12.67
CA GLU A 106 -10.46 -10.78 -13.70
C GLU A 106 -10.19 -12.27 -13.45
N ASP A 107 -10.95 -13.12 -14.14
CA ASP A 107 -10.73 -14.56 -14.12
C ASP A 107 -9.50 -14.92 -14.97
N GLY A 108 -8.79 -15.98 -14.58
CA GLY A 108 -7.68 -16.50 -15.38
C GLY A 108 -6.80 -17.45 -14.59
N LYS A 109 -5.65 -17.77 -15.18
CA LYS A 109 -4.68 -18.70 -14.60
C LYS A 109 -3.37 -17.98 -14.30
N VAL A 110 -2.92 -18.07 -13.05
CA VAL A 110 -1.55 -17.76 -12.67
C VAL A 110 -0.70 -18.98 -12.96
N GLU A 111 0.42 -18.80 -13.67
CA GLU A 111 1.35 -19.87 -14.04
C GLU A 111 2.61 -19.83 -13.17
N ILE A 112 3.37 -20.92 -13.17
CA ILE A 112 4.69 -20.97 -12.53
C ILE A 112 5.58 -19.91 -13.19
N ASP A 113 6.40 -19.24 -12.36
CA ASP A 113 7.29 -18.14 -12.75
C ASP A 113 6.62 -16.81 -13.11
N ASP A 114 5.29 -16.69 -13.00
CA ASP A 114 4.62 -15.40 -13.17
C ASP A 114 5.04 -14.42 -12.07
N LEU A 115 5.44 -13.19 -12.47
CA LEU A 115 5.71 -12.09 -11.54
C LEU A 115 4.38 -11.53 -11.01
N LEU A 116 3.99 -11.94 -9.81
CA LEU A 116 2.72 -11.55 -9.18
C LEU A 116 2.74 -10.11 -8.67
N GLY A 117 3.90 -9.62 -8.24
CA GLY A 117 4.02 -8.33 -7.60
C GLY A 117 5.43 -8.01 -7.12
N VAL A 118 5.54 -6.88 -6.42
CA VAL A 118 6.78 -6.41 -5.82
C VAL A 118 6.47 -5.91 -4.41
N ILE A 119 7.29 -6.27 -3.44
CA ILE A 119 7.27 -5.64 -2.10
C ILE A 119 8.42 -4.67 -1.95
N LYS A 120 8.14 -3.52 -1.33
CA LYS A 120 9.14 -2.58 -0.82
C LYS A 120 9.59 -3.07 0.55
N VAL A 121 10.90 -3.15 0.75
CA VAL A 121 11.55 -3.55 2.00
C VAL A 121 12.27 -2.36 2.60
N TYR A 122 11.81 -1.95 3.78
CA TYR A 122 12.38 -0.85 4.55
C TYR A 122 13.24 -1.42 5.67
N LEU A 123 14.54 -1.13 5.61
CA LEU A 123 15.47 -1.42 6.69
C LEU A 123 15.26 -0.39 7.80
N MET A 124 15.11 -0.84 9.05
CA MET A 124 14.93 0.05 10.19
C MET A 124 15.47 -0.50 11.51
N ASN A 125 16.15 0.33 12.30
CA ASN A 125 16.33 0.01 13.72
C ASN A 125 15.09 0.44 14.50
N VAL A 126 14.79 -0.31 15.56
CA VAL A 126 13.63 -0.07 16.43
C VAL A 126 14.09 0.26 17.85
N ALA A 127 13.31 1.07 18.57
CA ALA A 127 13.48 1.24 20.00
C ALA A 127 12.15 1.59 20.69
N THR A 128 12.18 1.54 22.02
CA THR A 128 11.12 2.02 22.89
C THR A 128 11.09 3.55 22.93
N GLU A 129 9.96 4.11 23.40
CA GLU A 129 9.72 5.56 23.44
C GLU A 129 10.80 6.37 24.16
N GLY A 130 11.33 5.86 25.27
CA GLY A 130 12.40 6.55 26.02
C GLY A 130 13.76 6.61 25.29
N ASN A 131 13.94 5.87 24.20
CA ASN A 131 15.23 5.66 23.53
C ASN A 131 15.24 6.10 22.05
N VAL A 132 14.24 6.87 21.61
CA VAL A 132 14.07 7.26 20.20
C VAL A 132 15.27 8.05 19.66
N SER A 133 15.87 8.92 20.49
CA SER A 133 17.03 9.75 20.12
C SER A 133 18.29 8.93 19.84
N ALA A 134 18.41 7.74 20.45
CA ALA A 134 19.55 6.85 20.31
C ALA A 134 19.46 5.92 19.09
N ILE A 135 18.34 5.89 18.36
CA ILE A 135 18.18 5.02 17.20
C ILE A 135 19.07 5.55 16.05
N THR A 136 19.96 4.70 15.55
CA THR A 136 20.75 4.93 14.34
C THR A 136 20.09 4.27 13.13
N PRO A 137 20.30 4.75 11.89
CA PRO A 137 19.91 4.01 10.70
C PRO A 137 20.63 2.64 10.67
N PRO A 138 19.97 1.57 10.19
CA PRO A 138 20.61 0.27 10.09
C PRO A 138 21.66 0.25 8.96
N ASP A 139 22.74 -0.48 9.19
CA ASP A 139 23.76 -0.79 8.19
C ASP A 139 23.53 -2.23 7.70
N VAL A 140 22.97 -2.38 6.50
CA VAL A 140 22.69 -3.70 5.91
C VAL A 140 23.12 -3.70 4.46
N LYS A 141 23.98 -4.66 4.10
CA LYS A 141 24.36 -4.94 2.72
C LYS A 141 23.17 -5.57 1.99
N ILE A 142 22.69 -4.87 0.96
CA ILE A 142 21.58 -5.34 0.13
C ILE A 142 22.14 -6.30 -0.91
N SER A 143 21.63 -7.53 -0.95
CA SER A 143 21.90 -8.46 -2.05
C SER A 143 20.81 -8.35 -3.11
N VAL A 144 21.25 -8.04 -4.32
CA VAL A 144 20.40 -8.02 -5.51
C VAL A 144 20.45 -9.40 -6.15
N LYS A 145 19.29 -9.96 -6.47
CA LYS A 145 19.16 -11.25 -7.14
C LYS A 145 18.57 -11.05 -8.53
N ARG A 146 19.23 -11.63 -9.53
CA ARG A 146 18.70 -11.79 -10.89
C ARG A 146 18.01 -13.14 -11.02
N MET A 147 16.88 -13.17 -11.71
CA MET A 147 16.14 -14.40 -11.97
C MET A 147 15.25 -14.27 -13.20
N GLU A 148 14.90 -15.40 -13.79
CA GLU A 148 13.91 -15.46 -14.87
C GLU A 148 12.49 -15.44 -14.30
N ALA A 149 11.61 -14.64 -14.91
CA ALA A 149 10.19 -14.57 -14.59
C ALA A 149 9.37 -14.23 -15.84
N ASN A 150 8.08 -14.54 -15.81
CA ASN A 150 7.13 -14.08 -16.82
C ASN A 150 6.54 -12.75 -16.37
N LEU A 151 6.70 -11.71 -17.20
CA LEU A 151 5.94 -10.47 -17.06
C LEU A 151 4.56 -10.69 -17.67
N VAL A 152 3.53 -10.63 -16.83
CA VAL A 152 2.14 -10.90 -17.23
C VAL A 152 1.38 -9.58 -17.29
N TYR A 153 0.82 -9.23 -18.45
CA TYR A 153 0.14 -7.94 -18.62
C TYR A 153 -0.87 -7.95 -19.76
N ARG A 154 -1.81 -6.99 -19.74
CA ARG A 154 -2.77 -6.81 -20.82
C ARG A 154 -2.25 -5.88 -21.91
N LYS A 155 -2.37 -6.30 -23.17
CA LYS A 155 -2.13 -5.46 -24.35
C LYS A 155 -3.22 -5.74 -25.39
N GLY A 156 -3.96 -4.70 -25.80
CA GLY A 156 -5.03 -4.84 -26.80
C GLY A 156 -6.14 -5.83 -26.41
N GLY A 157 -6.48 -5.92 -25.12
CA GLY A 157 -7.50 -6.86 -24.62
C GLY A 157 -7.03 -8.31 -24.48
N GLN A 158 -5.79 -8.63 -24.84
CA GLN A 158 -5.21 -9.96 -24.69
C GLN A 158 -4.24 -10.01 -23.50
N MET A 159 -4.17 -11.17 -22.85
CA MET A 159 -3.16 -11.46 -21.84
C MET A 159 -1.84 -11.85 -22.51
N CYS A 160 -0.79 -11.11 -22.23
CA CYS A 160 0.56 -11.38 -22.72
C CYS A 160 1.41 -11.93 -21.57
N ARG A 161 2.26 -12.93 -21.86
CA ARG A 161 3.34 -13.39 -20.99
C ARG A 161 4.66 -13.23 -21.71
N GLU A 162 5.56 -12.41 -21.16
CA GLU A 162 6.90 -12.17 -21.70
C GLU A 162 7.93 -12.73 -20.71
N ARG A 163 8.67 -13.77 -21.11
CA ARG A 163 9.78 -14.29 -20.31
C ARG A 163 10.94 -13.30 -20.34
N LYS A 164 11.45 -12.92 -19.16
CA LYS A 164 12.57 -11.99 -19.06
C LYS A 164 13.41 -12.20 -17.79
N THR A 165 14.69 -11.91 -17.90
CA THR A 165 15.55 -11.69 -16.75
C THR A 165 15.12 -10.43 -16.00
N VAL A 166 14.68 -10.61 -14.76
CA VAL A 166 14.30 -9.56 -13.83
C VAL A 166 15.27 -9.52 -12.66
N GLU A 167 15.38 -8.36 -12.03
CA GLU A 167 16.35 -8.12 -10.97
C GLU A 167 15.68 -7.40 -9.80
N ASP A 168 15.98 -7.83 -8.57
CA ASP A 168 15.67 -7.04 -7.38
C ASP A 168 16.35 -5.67 -7.49
N TYR A 169 15.72 -4.60 -7.02
CA TYR A 169 16.33 -3.27 -7.15
C TYR A 169 16.37 -2.55 -5.82
N TRP A 170 17.39 -1.72 -5.63
CA TRP A 170 17.50 -0.85 -4.47
C TRP A 170 17.45 0.61 -4.91
N TYR A 171 17.06 1.48 -3.99
CA TYR A 171 16.94 2.91 -4.24
C TYR A 171 17.24 3.72 -2.99
N LYS A 172 17.76 4.93 -3.21
CA LYS A 172 17.91 5.93 -2.15
C LYS A 172 16.61 6.71 -2.00
N ARG A 173 16.10 6.77 -0.79
CA ARG A 173 14.88 7.50 -0.43
C ARG A 173 15.21 8.96 -0.17
N TRP A 174 14.51 9.86 -0.83
CA TRP A 174 14.64 11.29 -0.57
C TRP A 174 13.69 11.76 0.52
N ASN A 175 12.69 10.92 0.82
CA ASN A 175 11.61 11.23 1.74
C ASN A 175 10.85 12.51 1.37
N ILE A 176 10.87 12.90 0.10
CA ILE A 176 10.04 13.96 -0.45
C ILE A 176 8.95 13.28 -1.27
N ALA A 177 7.70 13.70 -1.08
CA ALA A 177 6.57 13.23 -1.86
C ALA A 177 5.67 14.38 -2.27
N GLU A 178 4.97 14.15 -3.38
CA GLU A 178 3.87 14.95 -3.88
C GLU A 178 2.57 14.17 -3.76
N VAL A 179 1.48 14.89 -3.51
CA VAL A 179 0.13 14.32 -3.42
C VAL A 179 -0.58 14.41 -4.77
N TYR A 180 -1.11 13.30 -5.26
CA TYR A 180 -1.84 13.22 -6.53
C TYR A 180 -3.30 12.83 -6.26
N PRO A 181 -4.28 13.61 -6.74
CA PRO A 181 -5.68 13.21 -6.66
C PRO A 181 -5.98 12.11 -7.68
N VAL A 182 -6.74 11.10 -7.27
CA VAL A 182 -7.27 10.05 -8.15
C VAL A 182 -8.74 10.37 -8.40
N ILE A 183 -9.04 10.87 -9.59
CA ILE A 183 -10.35 11.45 -9.95
C ILE A 183 -11.02 10.56 -10.99
N SER A 184 -12.28 10.18 -10.76
CA SER A 184 -13.03 9.39 -11.74
C SER A 184 -13.28 10.18 -13.03
N GLU A 185 -13.08 9.55 -14.19
CA GLU A 185 -13.45 10.09 -15.51
C GLU A 185 -14.71 9.44 -16.08
N GLU A 186 -15.30 8.50 -15.35
CA GLU A 186 -16.50 7.77 -15.74
C GLU A 186 -17.57 7.79 -14.65
N GLU A 187 -18.79 7.47 -15.05
CA GLU A 187 -19.87 7.11 -14.14
C GLU A 187 -19.95 5.59 -14.04
N LYS A 188 -20.04 5.06 -12.82
CA LYS A 188 -20.05 3.62 -12.60
C LYS A 188 -20.86 3.23 -11.37
N GLU A 189 -21.83 2.35 -11.58
CA GLU A 189 -22.50 1.64 -10.48
C GLU A 189 -21.52 0.62 -9.89
N VAL A 190 -21.33 0.69 -8.58
CA VAL A 190 -20.46 -0.21 -7.83
C VAL A 190 -21.28 -1.03 -6.85
N ARG A 191 -20.83 -2.27 -6.61
CA ARG A 191 -21.43 -3.17 -5.63
C ARG A 191 -20.42 -3.58 -4.58
N LYS A 192 -20.84 -3.61 -3.32
CA LYS A 192 -20.04 -4.03 -2.17
C LYS A 192 -19.32 -5.36 -2.46
N GLY A 193 -18.02 -5.37 -2.19
CA GLY A 193 -17.16 -6.54 -2.35
C GLY A 193 -16.79 -6.89 -3.79
N LYS A 194 -17.36 -6.24 -4.81
CA LYS A 194 -16.95 -6.45 -6.20
C LYS A 194 -15.85 -5.48 -6.57
N VAL A 195 -14.62 -5.98 -6.73
CA VAL A 195 -13.50 -5.15 -7.18
C VAL A 195 -13.77 -4.59 -8.58
N GLU A 196 -13.57 -3.28 -8.72
CA GLU A 196 -13.83 -2.55 -9.96
C GLU A 196 -12.59 -1.84 -10.47
N ILE A 197 -12.38 -1.91 -11.78
CA ILE A 197 -11.43 -1.05 -12.49
C ILE A 197 -12.19 0.22 -12.85
N ILE A 198 -11.68 1.37 -12.40
CA ILE A 198 -12.28 2.68 -12.65
C ILE A 198 -11.40 3.48 -13.58
N ARG A 199 -11.95 4.02 -14.67
CA ARG A 199 -11.29 5.00 -15.53
C ARG A 199 -11.09 6.29 -14.76
N ILE A 200 -9.85 6.76 -14.68
CA ILE A 200 -9.52 8.00 -13.98
C ILE A 200 -8.95 9.06 -14.91
N LYS A 201 -8.91 10.30 -14.42
CA LYS A 201 -8.22 11.39 -15.09
C LYS A 201 -6.76 11.03 -15.19
N ASN A 202 -6.26 11.00 -16.42
CA ASN A 202 -4.90 10.58 -16.68
C ASN A 202 -3.92 11.50 -15.95
N PHE A 203 -2.86 10.92 -15.40
CA PHE A 203 -1.72 11.68 -14.91
C PHE A 203 -0.41 10.91 -15.11
N GLU A 204 0.68 11.66 -15.17
CA GLU A 204 2.03 11.11 -15.26
C GLU A 204 2.59 10.87 -13.86
N ILE A 205 3.13 9.68 -13.66
CA ILE A 205 4.07 9.40 -12.58
C ILE A 205 5.48 9.51 -13.19
N PRO A 206 6.31 10.46 -12.71
CA PRO A 206 7.66 10.63 -13.21
C PRO A 206 8.54 9.39 -13.02
N GLU A 207 9.61 9.32 -13.80
CA GLU A 207 10.73 8.42 -13.54
C GLU A 207 11.27 8.59 -12.12
N ASN A 208 11.85 7.51 -11.56
CA ASN A 208 12.46 7.52 -10.22
C ASN A 208 11.49 7.95 -9.10
N THR A 209 10.24 7.51 -9.20
CA THR A 209 9.24 7.72 -8.16
C THR A 209 8.50 6.44 -7.77
N ILE A 210 7.97 6.43 -6.54
CA ILE A 210 7.21 5.32 -5.97
C ILE A 210 5.82 5.82 -5.56
N PRO A 211 4.74 5.37 -6.21
CA PRO A 211 3.38 5.64 -5.76
C PRO A 211 3.03 4.82 -4.52
N VAL A 212 2.30 5.45 -3.61
CA VAL A 212 1.73 4.84 -2.41
C VAL A 212 0.33 5.44 -2.18
N PRO A 213 -0.76 4.66 -2.29
CA PRO A 213 -2.08 5.06 -1.83
C PRO A 213 -2.02 5.63 -0.43
N LYS A 214 -2.62 6.79 -0.26
CA LYS A 214 -2.76 7.40 1.06
C LYS A 214 -3.79 6.57 1.84
N ALA A 215 -3.39 6.06 2.99
CA ALA A 215 -4.31 5.41 3.92
C ALA A 215 -5.37 6.39 4.45
N GLY A 216 -6.52 5.85 4.84
CA GLY A 216 -7.70 6.60 5.19
C GLY A 216 -8.65 6.67 4.01
N MET A 217 -9.75 5.92 4.08
CA MET A 217 -10.77 5.83 3.04
C MET A 217 -11.24 7.22 2.59
N ILE A 218 -10.89 7.59 1.35
CA ILE A 218 -11.13 8.93 0.80
C ILE A 218 -12.57 9.09 0.30
N HIS A 219 -13.13 8.03 -0.27
CA HIS A 219 -14.45 8.02 -0.90
C HIS A 219 -15.45 7.25 -0.05
N ALA A 220 -16.68 7.76 0.11
CA ALA A 220 -17.70 7.16 0.96
C ALA A 220 -17.99 5.68 0.63
N LEU A 221 -17.93 5.33 -0.66
CA LEU A 221 -18.27 3.99 -1.14
C LEU A 221 -17.15 2.95 -0.99
N GLY A 222 -15.89 3.33 -0.72
CA GLY A 222 -14.79 2.37 -0.65
C GLY A 222 -13.39 2.95 -0.87
N SER A 223 -12.43 2.07 -1.16
CA SER A 223 -10.99 2.40 -1.18
C SER A 223 -10.32 2.07 -2.51
N VAL A 224 -9.38 2.93 -2.93
CA VAL A 224 -8.43 2.61 -4.01
C VAL A 224 -7.35 1.70 -3.46
N LEU A 225 -7.24 0.49 -4.01
CA LEU A 225 -6.23 -0.51 -3.62
C LEU A 225 -4.93 -0.35 -4.40
N ASP A 226 -5.04 -0.01 -5.68
CA ASP A 226 -3.91 0.09 -6.58
C ASP A 226 -4.24 0.98 -7.79
N ILE A 227 -3.22 1.34 -8.56
CA ILE A 227 -3.33 2.06 -9.82
C ILE A 227 -2.71 1.27 -10.96
N MET A 228 -3.14 1.53 -12.19
CA MET A 228 -2.63 0.81 -13.34
C MET A 228 -2.58 1.65 -14.62
N HIS A 229 -1.75 1.15 -15.52
CA HIS A 229 -1.72 1.50 -16.93
C HIS A 229 -1.78 0.21 -17.76
N TYR A 230 -2.40 0.27 -18.94
CA TYR A 230 -2.39 -0.87 -19.85
C TYR A 230 -1.04 -1.02 -20.54
N GLY A 231 -0.71 -2.26 -20.90
CA GLY A 231 0.57 -2.62 -21.52
C GLY A 231 1.58 -3.13 -20.51
N ARG A 232 2.83 -3.17 -20.95
CA ARG A 232 3.94 -3.75 -20.19
C ARG A 232 4.16 -3.00 -18.86
N PRO A 233 4.38 -3.70 -17.74
CA PRO A 233 4.78 -3.08 -16.48
C PRO A 233 6.08 -2.30 -16.65
N LYS A 234 6.09 -1.06 -16.16
CA LYS A 234 7.19 -0.11 -16.34
C LYS A 234 8.17 -0.15 -15.18
N MET A 235 9.46 -0.07 -15.47
CA MET A 235 10.51 0.02 -14.44
C MET A 235 10.41 1.34 -13.67
N ILE A 236 11.11 1.45 -12.54
CA ILE A 236 11.02 2.66 -11.70
C ILE A 236 11.61 3.87 -12.42
N GLU A 237 12.66 3.65 -13.21
CA GLU A 237 13.38 4.60 -14.06
C GLU A 237 12.56 5.05 -15.28
N GLU A 238 11.43 4.41 -15.56
CA GLU A 238 10.56 4.80 -16.67
C GLU A 238 9.41 5.70 -16.20
N ARG A 239 9.02 6.65 -17.04
CA ARG A 239 7.77 7.40 -16.89
C ARG A 239 6.56 6.49 -17.07
N LYS A 240 5.48 6.78 -16.34
CA LYS A 240 4.29 5.93 -16.29
C LYS A 240 3.06 6.81 -16.45
N TRP A 241 2.18 6.43 -17.37
CA TRP A 241 0.95 7.16 -17.65
C TRP A 241 -0.23 6.40 -17.04
N ILE A 242 -0.70 6.86 -15.89
CA ILE A 242 -1.73 6.16 -15.12
C ILE A 242 -3.09 6.51 -15.68
N THR A 243 -3.91 5.48 -15.88
CA THR A 243 -5.19 5.61 -16.60
C THR A 243 -6.35 5.01 -15.82
N HIS A 244 -6.09 4.08 -14.90
CA HIS A 244 -7.15 3.44 -14.12
C HIS A 244 -6.72 3.27 -12.66
N ALA A 245 -7.72 3.19 -11.80
CA ALA A 245 -7.58 2.77 -10.41
C ALA A 245 -8.31 1.45 -10.18
N ILE A 246 -7.78 0.62 -9.30
CA ILE A 246 -8.47 -0.58 -8.81
C ILE A 246 -9.15 -0.20 -7.49
N PHE A 247 -10.47 -0.24 -7.49
CA PHE A 247 -11.31 0.22 -6.39
C PHE A 247 -12.04 -0.96 -5.75
N LEU A 248 -12.09 -0.98 -4.42
CA LEU A 248 -12.82 -1.95 -3.61
C LEU A 248 -14.03 -1.26 -2.95
N PRO A 249 -15.24 -1.47 -3.47
CA PRO A 249 -16.46 -0.95 -2.86
C PRO A 249 -16.78 -1.67 -1.55
N LEU A 250 -17.10 -0.90 -0.51
CA LEU A 250 -17.62 -1.37 0.77
C LEU A 250 -19.12 -1.14 0.92
N PHE A 251 -19.67 -0.32 0.03
CA PHE A 251 -21.09 -0.02 -0.08
C PHE A 251 -21.51 -0.05 -1.55
N ASP A 252 -22.78 -0.38 -1.79
CA ASP A 252 -23.40 -0.22 -3.10
C ASP A 252 -23.62 1.28 -3.37
N GLY A 253 -23.57 1.68 -4.63
CA GLY A 253 -23.87 3.05 -5.03
C GLY A 253 -23.26 3.42 -6.36
N LYS A 254 -23.26 4.72 -6.65
CA LYS A 254 -22.75 5.26 -7.91
C LYS A 254 -21.53 6.15 -7.68
N ILE A 255 -20.46 5.87 -8.43
CA ILE A 255 -19.33 6.77 -8.60
C ILE A 255 -19.64 7.67 -9.80
N GLU A 256 -19.52 8.98 -9.63
CA GLU A 256 -19.76 9.96 -10.68
C GLU A 256 -18.44 10.47 -11.26
N LYS A 257 -18.51 10.96 -12.51
CA LYS A 257 -17.38 11.65 -13.12
C LYS A 257 -17.01 12.89 -12.28
N GLY A 258 -15.72 13.05 -12.00
CA GLY A 258 -15.19 14.11 -11.14
C GLY A 258 -15.11 13.75 -9.65
N ASP A 259 -15.62 12.58 -9.22
CA ASP A 259 -15.47 12.11 -7.84
C ASP A 259 -13.99 11.83 -7.51
N LEU A 260 -13.53 12.36 -6.37
CA LEU A 260 -12.23 12.05 -5.79
C LEU A 260 -12.31 10.68 -5.13
N ILE A 261 -11.91 9.64 -5.85
CA ILE A 261 -12.00 8.25 -5.38
C ILE A 261 -10.81 7.83 -4.50
N GLY A 262 -9.69 8.57 -4.59
CA GLY A 262 -8.49 8.26 -3.83
C GLY A 262 -7.44 9.37 -3.90
N VAL A 263 -6.35 9.18 -3.15
CA VAL A 263 -5.20 10.08 -3.11
C VAL A 263 -3.92 9.23 -3.09
N LEU A 264 -2.91 9.62 -3.85
CA LEU A 264 -1.60 8.96 -3.87
C LEU A 264 -0.52 9.89 -3.32
N ASN A 265 0.40 9.32 -2.56
CA ASN A 265 1.68 9.93 -2.26
C ASN A 265 2.72 9.37 -3.24
N VAL A 266 3.27 10.23 -4.09
CA VAL A 266 4.32 9.86 -5.06
C VAL A 266 5.67 10.31 -4.50
N TYR A 267 6.45 9.35 -4.01
CA TYR A 267 7.75 9.59 -3.39
C TYR A 267 8.87 9.65 -4.42
N TYR A 268 9.70 10.68 -4.35
CA TYR A 268 10.94 10.75 -5.12
C TYR A 268 12.00 9.84 -4.52
N VAL A 269 12.67 9.11 -5.39
CA VAL A 269 13.80 8.25 -5.06
C VAL A 269 14.93 8.49 -6.05
N SER A 270 16.13 8.03 -5.73
CA SER A 270 17.23 7.91 -6.68
C SER A 270 17.47 6.43 -6.91
N ALA A 271 17.24 6.00 -8.15
CA ALA A 271 17.70 4.70 -8.66
C ALA A 271 18.92 4.98 -9.55
N GLY A 272 20.09 4.44 -9.19
CA GLY A 272 21.35 4.73 -9.90
C GLY A 272 21.87 6.18 -9.77
N GLU A 273 22.82 6.55 -10.64
CA GLU A 273 23.57 7.84 -10.59
C GLU A 273 22.86 9.04 -11.24
N ARG A 274 21.67 8.88 -11.84
CA ARG A 274 21.00 9.97 -12.57
C ARG A 274 19.77 10.48 -11.84
N VAL A 275 19.75 11.77 -11.57
CA VAL A 275 18.65 12.51 -10.94
C VAL A 275 18.19 13.56 -11.94
N ILE A 276 17.01 13.39 -12.53
CA ILE A 276 16.45 14.40 -13.43
C ILE A 276 15.00 14.66 -13.03
N ARG A 277 14.72 15.93 -12.71
CA ARG A 277 13.40 16.56 -12.49
C ARG A 277 12.65 16.18 -11.21
N LEU A 278 12.89 16.99 -10.19
CA LEU A 278 12.00 17.15 -9.05
C LEU A 278 10.74 17.95 -9.41
N LEU A 279 9.65 17.64 -8.72
CA LEU A 279 8.55 18.55 -8.43
C LEU A 279 7.75 19.08 -9.64
N GLN A 280 7.18 18.17 -10.45
CA GLN A 280 6.53 18.51 -11.73
C GLN A 280 5.05 18.87 -11.60
N ASN A 281 4.37 18.51 -10.50
CA ASN A 281 2.92 18.69 -10.36
C ASN A 281 2.52 19.69 -9.28
N LEU A 282 3.47 20.51 -8.84
CA LEU A 282 3.17 21.65 -8.00
C LEU A 282 2.24 22.63 -8.75
N LEU A 283 1.25 23.15 -8.04
CA LEU A 283 0.46 24.34 -8.37
C LEU A 283 -0.77 24.17 -9.27
N LYS A 284 -1.16 22.96 -9.70
CA LYS A 284 -2.42 22.78 -10.43
C LYS A 284 -3.59 22.48 -9.50
N GLU A 285 -4.24 23.54 -9.05
CA GLU A 285 -5.55 23.47 -8.44
C GLU A 285 -6.51 22.70 -9.37
N THR A 286 -7.21 21.71 -8.82
CA THR A 286 -8.19 20.92 -9.57
C THR A 286 -9.49 20.85 -8.79
N GLU A 287 -10.60 21.18 -9.43
CA GLU A 287 -11.92 20.95 -8.85
C GLU A 287 -12.23 19.46 -8.82
N VAL A 288 -12.69 18.98 -7.66
CA VAL A 288 -13.10 17.59 -7.47
C VAL A 288 -14.38 17.52 -6.66
N ASN A 289 -15.14 16.46 -6.83
CA ASN A 289 -16.26 16.13 -5.96
C ASN A 289 -15.75 15.25 -4.80
N GLN A 290 -15.71 15.80 -3.60
CA GLN A 290 -15.41 15.03 -2.39
C GLN A 290 -16.68 14.32 -1.93
N VAL A 291 -16.64 12.99 -1.87
CA VAL A 291 -17.79 12.15 -1.51
C VAL A 291 -17.50 11.44 -0.19
N PHE A 292 -18.26 11.74 0.86
CA PHE A 292 -17.95 11.27 2.21
C PHE A 292 -19.20 10.98 3.04
N TRP A 293 -19.03 10.23 4.11
CA TRP A 293 -20.09 10.00 5.09
C TRP A 293 -20.20 11.16 6.07
N ARG A 294 -21.43 11.62 6.31
CA ARG A 294 -21.77 12.57 7.39
C ARG A 294 -23.12 12.18 7.98
N SER A 295 -23.15 11.96 9.30
CA SER A 295 -24.39 11.61 10.02
C SER A 295 -25.18 10.46 9.38
N GLY A 296 -24.47 9.41 8.93
CA GLY A 296 -25.09 8.22 8.33
C GLY A 296 -25.60 8.40 6.89
N LYS A 297 -25.29 9.52 6.23
CA LYS A 297 -25.62 9.77 4.83
C LYS A 297 -24.36 10.07 4.01
N ILE A 298 -24.43 9.79 2.71
CA ILE A 298 -23.39 10.19 1.77
C ILE A 298 -23.67 11.62 1.33
N GLU A 299 -22.67 12.49 1.49
CA GLU A 299 -22.67 13.85 0.98
C GLU A 299 -21.64 13.98 -0.14
N ARG A 300 -21.96 14.79 -1.15
CA ARG A 300 -21.05 15.17 -2.23
C ARG A 300 -20.83 16.67 -2.19
N LYS A 301 -19.59 17.10 -2.03
CA LYS A 301 -19.20 18.51 -1.99
C LYS A 301 -18.15 18.79 -3.04
N ARG A 302 -18.39 19.76 -3.91
CA ARG A 302 -17.34 20.26 -4.82
C ARG A 302 -16.33 21.06 -4.01
N ILE A 303 -15.06 20.72 -4.16
CA ILE A 303 -13.95 21.40 -3.49
C ILE A 303 -12.83 21.68 -4.50
N SER A 304 -12.03 22.69 -4.18
CA SER A 304 -10.72 22.87 -4.77
C SER A 304 -9.72 21.93 -4.09
N PHE A 305 -9.09 21.07 -4.87
CA PHE A 305 -7.98 20.22 -4.42
C PHE A 305 -6.66 20.84 -4.85
N ILE A 306 -5.84 21.21 -3.88
CA ILE A 306 -4.50 21.74 -4.09
C ILE A 306 -3.50 20.64 -3.70
N PRO A 307 -2.76 20.06 -4.66
CA PRO A 307 -1.67 19.14 -4.38
C PRO A 307 -0.67 19.75 -3.39
N LEU A 308 -0.34 18.99 -2.33
CA LEU A 308 0.69 19.38 -1.37
C LEU A 308 1.95 18.55 -1.59
N SER A 309 3.10 19.17 -1.35
CA SER A 309 4.38 18.48 -1.21
C SER A 309 4.74 18.37 0.25
N PHE A 310 5.39 17.28 0.64
CA PHE A 310 5.84 17.12 2.00
C PHE A 310 7.16 16.36 2.09
N ARG A 311 7.90 16.63 3.17
CA ARG A 311 9.04 15.82 3.58
C ARG A 311 8.63 14.89 4.72
N ARG A 312 8.81 13.59 4.53
CA ARG A 312 8.57 12.55 5.54
C ARG A 312 9.78 12.38 6.45
N SER A 313 9.54 12.22 7.74
CA SER A 313 10.57 11.85 8.70
C SER A 313 11.09 10.43 8.45
N ASN A 314 12.37 10.20 8.72
CA ASN A 314 12.92 8.85 8.80
C ASN A 314 12.56 8.15 10.11
N ILE A 315 12.13 8.91 11.12
CA ILE A 315 11.61 8.40 12.38
C ILE A 315 10.10 8.28 12.28
N GLY A 316 9.58 7.12 12.65
CA GLY A 316 8.16 6.85 12.71
C GLY A 316 7.81 5.90 13.84
N ARG A 317 6.54 5.52 13.89
CA ARG A 317 5.99 4.57 14.86
C ARG A 317 5.24 3.48 14.14
N ILE A 318 5.44 2.22 14.54
CA ILE A 318 4.57 1.12 14.11
C ILE A 318 3.49 0.96 15.17
N ILE A 319 2.24 1.02 14.73
CA ILE A 319 1.06 0.87 15.59
C ILE A 319 0.30 -0.39 15.15
N PRO A 320 0.09 -1.36 16.04
CA PRO A 320 -0.78 -2.52 15.75
C PRO A 320 -2.22 -2.06 15.57
N VAL A 321 -2.91 -2.66 14.60
CA VAL A 321 -4.34 -2.46 14.37
C VAL A 321 -5.08 -3.64 15.02
N ILE A 322 -5.95 -3.33 15.98
CA ILE A 322 -6.52 -4.33 16.89
C ILE A 322 -8.03 -4.28 16.79
N ALA A 323 -8.67 -5.43 16.61
CA ALA A 323 -10.12 -5.51 16.58
C ALA A 323 -10.74 -5.09 17.93
N ASP A 324 -11.74 -4.23 17.90
CA ASP A 324 -12.54 -3.84 19.07
C ASP A 324 -13.92 -4.52 19.12
N GLU A 325 -14.18 -5.41 18.16
CA GLU A 325 -15.40 -6.20 18.06
C GLU A 325 -15.12 -7.64 17.62
N ASP A 326 -16.09 -8.51 17.89
CA ASP A 326 -16.15 -9.84 17.27
C ASP A 326 -16.82 -9.71 15.90
N ALA A 327 -16.23 -10.33 14.88
CA ALA A 327 -16.75 -10.31 13.54
C ALA A 327 -16.56 -11.67 12.84
N GLU A 328 -17.63 -12.22 12.29
CA GLU A 328 -17.52 -13.30 11.32
C GLU A 328 -17.22 -12.72 9.94
N ILE A 329 -16.26 -13.31 9.23
CA ILE A 329 -15.83 -12.88 7.91
C ILE A 329 -15.91 -14.07 6.97
N LYS A 330 -16.51 -13.87 5.79
CA LYS A 330 -16.60 -14.90 4.74
C LYS A 330 -15.45 -14.77 3.75
N ASP A 331 -15.10 -15.86 3.09
CA ASP A 331 -14.09 -15.88 2.03
C ASP A 331 -14.40 -14.87 0.92
N GLY A 332 -13.41 -14.02 0.59
CA GLY A 332 -13.54 -12.91 -0.36
C GLY A 332 -14.40 -11.73 0.07
N GLU A 333 -14.89 -11.70 1.31
CA GLU A 333 -15.63 -10.54 1.84
C GLU A 333 -14.69 -9.35 2.12
N ALA A 334 -15.13 -8.16 1.73
CA ALA A 334 -14.61 -6.90 2.23
C ALA A 334 -15.53 -6.38 3.34
N LYS A 335 -14.99 -6.21 4.55
CA LYS A 335 -15.75 -5.84 5.74
C LYS A 335 -15.09 -4.69 6.49
N ILE A 336 -15.91 -3.81 7.03
CA ILE A 336 -15.47 -2.78 7.99
C ILE A 336 -15.48 -3.44 9.37
N VAL A 337 -14.34 -3.43 10.03
CA VAL A 337 -14.15 -4.00 11.37
C VAL A 337 -13.80 -2.86 12.32
N LYS A 338 -14.52 -2.70 13.42
CA LYS A 338 -14.18 -1.74 14.47
C LYS A 338 -12.83 -2.08 15.06
N ILE A 339 -12.02 -1.04 15.29
CA ILE A 339 -10.69 -1.18 15.88
C ILE A 339 -10.58 -0.32 17.11
N VAL A 340 -9.60 -0.64 17.96
CA VAL A 340 -9.16 0.29 18.99
C VAL A 340 -8.69 1.57 18.28
N ASP A 341 -9.23 2.71 18.71
CA ASP A 341 -9.03 3.99 18.05
C ASP A 341 -7.57 4.27 17.73
N LEU A 342 -7.31 4.56 16.46
CA LEU A 342 -6.01 4.98 15.97
C LEU A 342 -5.98 6.50 15.89
N GLU A 343 -5.51 7.11 16.97
CA GLU A 343 -5.30 8.55 17.06
C GLU A 343 -3.99 8.95 16.37
N LEU A 344 -4.08 9.94 15.49
CA LEU A 344 -2.98 10.40 14.66
C LEU A 344 -2.93 11.93 14.74
N PRO A 345 -1.83 12.49 15.26
CA PRO A 345 -1.72 13.92 15.33
C PRO A 345 -1.64 14.52 13.91
N ALA A 346 -1.94 15.81 13.83
CA ALA A 346 -1.65 16.64 12.69
C ALA A 346 -0.20 16.44 12.22
N SER A 347 0.02 16.69 10.93
CA SER A 347 1.31 16.52 10.26
C SER A 347 1.85 15.09 10.33
N THR A 348 0.96 14.10 10.23
CA THR A 348 1.35 12.69 10.08
C THR A 348 0.75 12.03 8.84
N ILE A 349 1.44 11.03 8.31
CA ILE A 349 0.88 10.14 7.29
C ILE A 349 0.95 8.71 7.76
N VAL A 350 0.07 7.89 7.19
CA VAL A 350 -0.06 6.48 7.54
C VAL A 350 0.17 5.64 6.30
N GLN A 351 0.91 4.55 6.49
CA GLN A 351 1.14 3.53 5.48
C GLN A 351 0.83 2.16 6.09
N GLN A 352 -0.03 1.40 5.43
CA GLN A 352 -0.33 0.02 5.81
C GLN A 352 0.93 -0.84 5.65
N LEU A 353 1.16 -1.73 6.61
CA LEU A 353 2.22 -2.72 6.55
C LEU A 353 1.64 -4.08 6.19
N THR A 354 2.46 -4.88 5.52
CA THR A 354 2.17 -6.28 5.18
C THR A 354 2.93 -7.23 6.10
N SER A 355 2.56 -8.51 6.10
CA SER A 355 3.02 -9.57 7.01
C SER A 355 2.54 -9.46 8.47
N PHE A 356 1.56 -8.60 8.74
CA PHE A 356 0.85 -8.50 10.02
C PHE A 356 -0.60 -9.00 9.89
N ASN A 357 -0.84 -9.99 9.01
CA ASN A 357 -2.18 -10.51 8.73
C ASN A 357 -2.80 -11.27 9.90
N HIS A 358 -4.13 -11.38 9.80
CA HIS A 358 -4.94 -12.35 10.52
C HIS A 358 -5.11 -13.62 9.67
N ALA A 359 -5.43 -14.77 10.28
CA ALA A 359 -5.64 -16.04 9.58
C ALA A 359 -6.74 -16.01 8.50
N GLY A 360 -7.66 -15.06 8.61
CA GLY A 360 -8.75 -14.83 7.65
C GLY A 360 -8.42 -13.83 6.52
N GLY A 361 -7.34 -13.04 6.62
CA GLY A 361 -7.07 -11.97 5.68
C GLY A 361 -6.31 -10.79 6.28
N SER A 362 -6.44 -9.62 5.65
CA SER A 362 -5.59 -8.47 5.94
C SER A 362 -6.36 -7.17 5.87
N ILE A 363 -5.92 -6.17 6.64
CA ILE A 363 -6.38 -4.80 6.42
C ILE A 363 -5.84 -4.28 5.08
N VAL A 364 -6.68 -3.56 4.35
CA VAL A 364 -6.30 -2.87 3.11
C VAL A 364 -6.46 -1.35 3.25
N ASP A 365 -7.24 -0.88 4.22
CA ASP A 365 -7.39 0.54 4.54
C ASP A 365 -7.88 0.75 5.98
N ILE A 366 -7.94 2.01 6.41
CA ILE A 366 -8.49 2.47 7.69
C ILE A 366 -9.53 3.55 7.45
N THR A 367 -10.51 3.69 8.33
CA THR A 367 -11.61 4.65 8.16
C THR A 367 -12.24 5.03 9.50
N SER A 368 -12.94 6.15 9.50
CA SER A 368 -13.79 6.65 10.59
C SER A 368 -15.24 6.83 10.16
N LEU A 369 -15.58 6.49 8.90
CA LEU A 369 -16.88 6.77 8.28
C LEU A 369 -17.35 8.22 8.53
N SER A 370 -16.40 9.16 8.43
CA SER A 370 -16.60 10.58 8.61
C SER A 370 -16.00 11.34 7.42
N PRO A 371 -16.22 12.67 7.32
CA PRO A 371 -15.52 13.48 6.32
C PRO A 371 -14.00 13.27 6.44
N PRO A 372 -13.27 13.05 5.32
CA PRO A 372 -11.83 12.86 5.37
C PRO A 372 -11.16 14.18 5.76
N ARG A 373 -10.28 14.10 6.76
CA ARG A 373 -9.52 15.26 7.25
C ARG A 373 -8.19 15.41 6.54
N ARG A 374 -7.69 16.65 6.51
CA ARG A 374 -6.41 16.97 5.88
C ARG A 374 -5.23 16.49 6.73
N VAL A 375 -4.02 16.57 6.17
CA VAL A 375 -2.80 16.12 6.88
C VAL A 375 -2.46 17.05 8.04
N GLU A 376 -2.88 18.31 7.96
CA GLU A 376 -2.69 19.37 8.95
C GLU A 376 -3.64 19.24 10.16
N GLU A 377 -4.55 18.27 10.15
CA GLU A 377 -5.54 18.05 11.20
C GLU A 377 -5.27 16.75 11.95
N ASP A 378 -5.60 16.75 13.25
CA ASP A 378 -5.70 15.53 14.04
C ASP A 378 -6.78 14.62 13.45
N ARG A 379 -6.48 13.32 13.38
CA ARG A 379 -7.34 12.28 12.82
C ARG A 379 -7.49 11.15 13.81
N VAL A 380 -8.69 10.58 13.84
CA VAL A 380 -8.98 9.36 14.59
C VAL A 380 -9.61 8.39 13.60
N TYR A 381 -9.04 7.19 13.48
CA TYR A 381 -9.64 6.11 12.73
C TYR A 381 -10.18 5.06 13.70
N THR A 382 -11.46 4.76 13.58
CA THR A 382 -12.22 3.89 14.50
C THR A 382 -12.53 2.53 13.87
N SER A 383 -12.17 2.34 12.61
CA SER A 383 -12.38 1.08 11.89
C SER A 383 -11.26 0.80 10.88
N ALA A 384 -11.10 -0.48 10.55
CA ALA A 384 -10.27 -0.96 9.46
C ALA A 384 -11.12 -1.58 8.35
N VAL A 385 -10.67 -1.43 7.11
CA VAL A 385 -11.20 -2.14 5.96
C VAL A 385 -10.43 -3.45 5.84
N PHE A 386 -11.10 -4.56 6.13
CA PHE A 386 -10.53 -5.89 6.12
C PHE A 386 -10.95 -6.64 4.86
N LEU A 387 -9.99 -7.19 4.13
CA LEU A 387 -10.23 -8.03 2.95
C LEU A 387 -9.88 -9.49 3.28
N SER A 388 -10.88 -10.34 3.18
CA SER A 388 -10.80 -11.76 3.51
C SER A 388 -10.17 -12.58 2.39
N SER A 389 -9.19 -13.41 2.76
CA SER A 389 -8.63 -14.47 1.91
C SER A 389 -9.14 -15.86 2.28
N LYS A 390 -9.76 -16.00 3.47
CA LYS A 390 -10.42 -17.20 3.97
C LYS A 390 -11.50 -16.83 4.98
N SER A 391 -12.60 -17.58 4.98
CA SER A 391 -13.61 -17.47 6.04
C SER A 391 -12.96 -17.72 7.41
N GLU A 392 -13.19 -16.82 8.35
CA GLU A 392 -12.66 -16.92 9.71
C GLU A 392 -13.42 -16.03 10.69
N LYS A 393 -13.22 -16.25 11.99
CA LYS A 393 -13.71 -15.34 13.04
C LYS A 393 -12.60 -14.41 13.50
N ILE A 394 -12.86 -13.11 13.46
CA ILE A 394 -12.11 -12.11 14.22
C ILE A 394 -12.78 -11.98 15.58
N GLN A 395 -11.99 -11.97 16.65
CA GLN A 395 -12.46 -11.62 17.98
C GLN A 395 -11.86 -10.30 18.44
N LYS A 396 -12.57 -9.64 19.34
CA LYS A 396 -12.10 -8.47 20.06
C LYS A 396 -10.75 -8.77 20.72
N GLY A 397 -9.76 -7.91 20.47
CA GLY A 397 -8.38 -8.06 20.93
C GLY A 397 -7.44 -8.77 19.95
N ASP A 398 -7.93 -9.20 18.79
CA ASP A 398 -7.09 -9.76 17.73
C ASP A 398 -6.23 -8.69 17.05
N LEU A 399 -4.96 -9.03 16.80
CA LEU A 399 -4.13 -8.30 15.85
C LEU A 399 -4.63 -8.60 14.43
N ILE A 400 -5.12 -7.58 13.73
CA ILE A 400 -5.67 -7.72 12.37
C ILE A 400 -4.81 -7.02 11.30
N GLY A 401 -3.80 -6.24 11.73
CA GLY A 401 -2.90 -5.52 10.86
C GLY A 401 -1.90 -4.67 11.63
N ALA A 402 -1.07 -3.91 10.91
CA ALA A 402 -0.24 -2.87 11.48
C ALA A 402 -0.08 -1.72 10.49
N VAL A 403 0.16 -0.53 11.02
CA VAL A 403 0.44 0.67 10.22
C VAL A 403 1.73 1.33 10.68
N ALA A 404 2.47 1.88 9.72
CA ALA A 404 3.57 2.79 9.97
C ALA A 404 3.07 4.23 9.90
N VAL A 405 3.27 4.98 10.99
CA VAL A 405 2.95 6.40 11.11
C VAL A 405 4.23 7.19 11.02
N TYR A 406 4.25 8.19 10.14
CA TYR A 406 5.39 9.07 9.94
C TYR A 406 4.99 10.52 10.16
N ASN A 407 5.82 11.28 10.85
CA ASN A 407 5.72 12.74 10.84
C ASN A 407 6.09 13.28 9.46
N VAL A 408 5.42 14.34 9.04
CA VAL A 408 5.69 15.05 7.79
C VAL A 408 5.81 16.54 8.02
N SER A 409 6.62 17.20 7.20
CA SER A 409 6.67 18.65 7.11
C SER A 409 6.12 19.06 5.75
N VAL A 410 4.99 19.76 5.74
CA VAL A 410 4.39 20.29 4.51
C VAL A 410 5.32 21.37 3.95
N LEU A 411 5.61 21.29 2.66
CA LEU A 411 6.46 22.23 1.94
C LEU A 411 5.54 23.29 1.34
N LEU A 412 5.34 24.39 2.06
CA LEU A 412 4.44 25.50 1.67
C LEU A 412 5.00 26.33 0.49
N GLU A 413 6.32 26.39 0.33
CA GLU A 413 7.00 27.13 -0.75
C GLU A 413 7.99 26.22 -1.50
N PRO A 414 7.48 25.24 -2.26
CA PRO A 414 8.34 24.24 -2.89
C PRO A 414 9.26 24.84 -3.96
N GLU A 415 8.94 26.01 -4.50
CA GLU A 415 9.78 26.79 -5.42
C GLU A 415 11.11 27.23 -4.80
N ILE A 416 11.13 27.59 -3.51
CA ILE A 416 12.36 27.93 -2.78
C ILE A 416 13.24 26.69 -2.59
N LEU A 417 12.62 25.52 -2.43
CA LEU A 417 13.35 24.26 -2.35
C LEU A 417 13.97 23.91 -3.71
N VAL A 418 13.23 24.09 -4.80
CA VAL A 418 13.74 23.94 -6.18
C VAL A 418 14.88 24.92 -6.46
N SER A 419 14.78 26.17 -6.02
CA SER A 419 15.83 27.18 -6.22
C SER A 419 17.10 26.87 -5.41
N LYS A 420 16.95 26.43 -4.16
CA LYS A 420 18.06 26.06 -3.26
C LYS A 420 18.84 24.83 -3.74
N TYR A 421 18.16 23.86 -4.35
CA TYR A 421 18.78 22.64 -4.88
C TYR A 421 19.09 22.70 -6.39
N ARG A 422 18.87 23.86 -7.04
CA ARG A 422 19.08 24.05 -8.49
C ARG A 422 20.47 23.61 -8.96
N ASN A 423 21.51 23.92 -8.18
CA ASN A 423 22.89 23.55 -8.50
C ASN A 423 23.16 22.04 -8.42
N MET A 424 22.41 21.29 -7.60
CA MET A 424 22.45 19.83 -7.55
C MET A 424 21.65 19.17 -8.68
N LEU A 425 20.78 19.91 -9.35
CA LEU A 425 19.93 19.44 -10.46
C LEU A 425 20.55 19.72 -11.84
N THR A 426 21.62 20.52 -11.91
CA THR A 426 22.27 20.96 -13.16
C THR A 426 23.66 20.37 -13.39
N SER A 427 24.18 19.51 -12.51
CA SER A 427 25.39 18.74 -12.80
C SER A 427 25.06 17.67 -13.85
N ARG A 428 25.42 17.97 -15.10
CA ARG A 428 25.14 17.19 -16.32
C ARG A 428 25.72 15.79 -16.30
#